data_AF-A0A9E3NY03-F1
#
_entry.id   AF-A0A9E3NY03-F1
#
_cell.length_a   1.000
_cell.length_b   1.000
_cell.length_c   1.000
_cell.angle_alpha   90.00
_cell.angle_beta   90.00
_cell.angle_gamma   90.00
#
_symmetry.space_group_name_H-M   'P 1'
#
loop_
_entity.id
_entity.type
_entity.pdbx_description
1 polymer ?
#
loop_
_entity_poly.entity_id
_entity_poly.type
_entity_poly.pdbx_seq_one_letter_code
_entity_poly.pdbx_strand_id
1 'polypeptide(L)'
;MTQAAAPFDPSLRQSVAAMVRRRVPASDADDVAQTVLCDALAAERVPHDPVELRRFVSVIARHKIADFHRRARVRGGAIDPAEALARAAASPAPIEARALLRRVIDSLARSDRDRQTLEWLVREHDGEQLSSIAEEVGLPAPSVRQRVSRLRRALRAQWAHALAILFAVGACAAIGDRARHASRDADAITADPAVDPGARVLALAQGLWRVDGDARAVDVRVRGRRVDVSIAGVVKTRTIAHASALADGSYAVDLRDEGGAVQRATVVVAGDRMTVTTQDGRLSGTARLYRVR
;
A
#
# COMPACT_ATOMS: atom_id res chain seq x y z
N MET A 1 19.47 -36.34 -37.81
CA MET A 1 19.98 -35.77 -36.55
C MET A 1 19.32 -34.42 -36.37
N THR A 2 18.27 -34.36 -35.55
CA THR A 2 17.43 -33.15 -35.42
C THR A 2 18.11 -32.14 -34.51
N GLN A 3 18.20 -30.89 -34.97
CA GLN A 3 18.93 -29.81 -34.32
C GLN A 3 18.25 -29.46 -32.98
N ALA A 4 18.86 -29.86 -31.86
CA ALA A 4 18.37 -29.54 -30.52
C ALA A 4 18.55 -28.04 -30.25
N ALA A 5 17.51 -27.25 -30.53
CA ALA A 5 17.47 -25.84 -30.18
C ALA A 5 17.68 -25.68 -28.66
N ALA A 6 18.61 -24.81 -28.26
CA ALA A 6 18.98 -24.63 -26.86
C ALA A 6 17.73 -24.24 -26.04
N PRO A 7 17.31 -25.05 -25.05
CA PRO A 7 15.96 -24.96 -24.47
C PRO A 7 15.71 -23.70 -23.63
N PHE A 8 16.70 -22.84 -23.43
CA PHE A 8 16.58 -21.58 -22.69
C PHE A 8 17.28 -20.43 -23.42
N ASP A 9 16.53 -19.76 -24.30
CA ASP A 9 16.91 -18.46 -24.87
C ASP A 9 17.32 -17.47 -23.75
N PRO A 10 18.41 -16.69 -23.91
CA PRO A 10 18.77 -15.58 -23.04
C PRO A 10 17.59 -14.72 -22.54
N SER A 11 16.56 -14.47 -23.35
CA SER A 11 15.39 -13.68 -22.92
C SER A 11 14.57 -14.37 -21.80
N LEU A 12 14.48 -15.70 -21.82
CA LEU A 12 13.83 -16.49 -20.76
C LEU A 12 14.66 -16.46 -19.48
N ARG A 13 15.99 -16.64 -19.57
CA ARG A 13 16.90 -16.52 -18.41
C ARG A 13 16.80 -15.13 -17.77
N GLN A 14 16.78 -14.07 -18.58
CA GLN A 14 16.68 -12.69 -18.09
C GLN A 14 15.31 -12.41 -17.45
N SER A 15 14.22 -12.96 -18.00
CA SER A 15 12.89 -12.90 -17.41
C SER A 15 12.83 -13.57 -16.02
N VAL A 16 13.38 -14.79 -15.89
CA VAL A 16 13.46 -15.51 -14.61
C VAL A 16 14.29 -14.73 -13.59
N ALA A 17 15.49 -14.27 -13.96
CA ALA A 17 16.35 -13.48 -13.08
C ALA A 17 15.64 -12.20 -12.60
N ALA A 18 14.95 -11.48 -13.50
CA ALA A 18 14.16 -10.31 -13.14
C ALA A 18 12.95 -10.67 -12.23
N MET A 19 12.29 -11.82 -12.46
CA MET A 19 11.19 -12.30 -11.62
C MET A 19 11.64 -12.60 -10.19
N VAL A 20 12.82 -13.22 -10.03
CA VAL A 20 13.42 -13.62 -8.76
C VAL A 20 14.00 -12.41 -8.00
N ARG A 21 14.83 -11.57 -8.65
CA ARG A 21 15.45 -10.37 -8.04
C ARG A 21 14.44 -9.36 -7.48
N ARG A 22 13.19 -9.38 -7.95
CA ARG A 22 12.07 -8.57 -7.40
C ARG A 22 11.48 -9.12 -6.09
N ARG A 23 11.85 -10.33 -5.66
CA ARG A 23 11.16 -11.11 -4.61
C ARG A 23 12.10 -11.88 -3.67
N VAL A 24 13.40 -11.77 -3.87
CA VAL A 24 14.48 -12.46 -3.13
C VAL A 24 15.63 -11.45 -2.95
N PRO A 25 16.35 -11.44 -1.80
CA PRO A 25 17.52 -10.58 -1.61
C PRO A 25 18.55 -10.74 -2.74
N ALA A 26 19.30 -9.68 -3.04
CA ALA A 26 20.25 -9.69 -4.16
C ALA A 26 21.35 -10.77 -4.03
N SER A 27 21.72 -11.13 -2.80
CA SER A 27 22.63 -12.23 -2.45
C SER A 27 22.17 -13.59 -2.95
N ASP A 28 20.88 -13.90 -2.77
CA ASP A 28 20.29 -15.22 -3.03
C ASP A 28 19.56 -15.30 -4.38
N ALA A 29 19.38 -14.16 -5.06
CA ALA A 29 18.51 -14.07 -6.23
C ALA A 29 19.06 -14.85 -7.43
N ASP A 30 20.37 -14.87 -7.62
CA ASP A 30 20.98 -15.60 -8.74
C ASP A 30 21.02 -17.11 -8.46
N ASP A 31 21.23 -17.54 -7.21
CA ASP A 31 21.13 -18.95 -6.77
C ASP A 31 19.71 -19.51 -6.92
N VAL A 32 18.69 -18.72 -6.54
CA VAL A 32 17.29 -19.10 -6.72
C VAL A 32 16.93 -19.13 -8.20
N ALA A 33 17.42 -18.18 -9.02
CA ALA A 33 17.21 -18.21 -10.47
C ALA A 33 17.90 -19.41 -11.14
N GLN A 34 19.11 -19.78 -10.72
CA GLN A 34 19.79 -20.99 -11.15
C GLN A 34 18.99 -22.24 -10.78
N THR A 35 18.55 -22.35 -9.52
CA THR A 35 17.73 -23.47 -9.04
C THR A 35 16.47 -23.65 -9.90
N VAL A 36 15.79 -22.57 -10.27
CA VAL A 36 14.60 -22.59 -11.13
C VAL A 36 14.91 -23.15 -12.52
N LEU A 37 16.04 -22.76 -13.13
CA LEU A 37 16.44 -23.23 -14.45
C LEU A 37 16.91 -24.69 -14.40
N CYS A 38 17.62 -25.10 -13.34
CA CYS A 38 18.00 -26.49 -13.11
C CYS A 38 16.77 -27.40 -12.93
N ASP A 39 15.79 -27.01 -12.11
CA ASP A 39 14.52 -27.74 -11.97
C ASP A 39 13.74 -27.82 -13.30
N ALA A 40 13.73 -26.74 -14.09
CA ALA A 40 13.08 -26.73 -15.39
C ALA A 40 13.78 -27.63 -16.43
N LEU A 41 15.11 -27.73 -16.38
CA LEU A 41 15.92 -28.65 -17.18
C LEU A 41 15.77 -30.11 -16.75
N ALA A 42 15.58 -30.36 -15.46
CA ALA A 42 15.44 -31.70 -14.87
C ALA A 42 14.00 -32.25 -14.94
N ALA A 43 13.03 -31.46 -15.41
CA ALA A 43 11.64 -31.89 -15.51
C ALA A 43 11.44 -32.88 -16.66
N GLU A 44 10.75 -33.99 -16.40
CA GLU A 44 10.48 -35.06 -17.36
C GLU A 44 9.63 -34.59 -18.57
N ARG A 45 8.82 -33.53 -18.40
CA ARG A 45 7.94 -32.98 -19.44
C ARG A 45 8.13 -31.47 -19.54
N VAL A 46 9.03 -31.05 -20.43
CA VAL A 46 9.27 -29.64 -20.77
C VAL A 46 8.44 -29.28 -22.02
N PRO A 47 7.58 -28.24 -21.98
CA PRO A 47 6.85 -27.80 -23.16
C PRO A 47 7.78 -27.35 -24.29
N HIS A 48 7.44 -27.70 -25.53
CA HIS A 48 8.19 -27.26 -26.72
C HIS A 48 7.73 -25.90 -27.26
N ASP A 49 6.49 -25.49 -26.96
CA ASP A 49 6.00 -24.17 -27.31
C ASP A 49 6.67 -23.08 -26.41
N PRO A 50 7.23 -21.99 -26.98
CA PRO A 50 7.90 -20.95 -26.20
C PRO A 50 7.01 -20.20 -25.20
N VAL A 51 5.70 -20.11 -25.41
CA VAL A 51 4.75 -19.45 -24.49
C VAL A 51 4.41 -20.37 -23.33
N GLU A 52 4.09 -21.64 -23.61
CA GLU A 52 3.90 -22.67 -22.61
C GLU A 52 5.16 -22.88 -21.75
N LEU A 53 6.34 -22.88 -22.36
CA LEU A 53 7.62 -22.96 -21.66
C LEU A 53 7.83 -21.78 -20.71
N ARG A 54 7.55 -20.54 -21.14
CA ARG A 54 7.60 -19.35 -20.27
C ARG A 54 6.63 -19.49 -19.09
N ARG A 55 5.41 -19.98 -19.33
CA ARG A 55 4.39 -20.22 -18.29
C ARG A 55 4.83 -21.31 -17.30
N PHE A 56 5.36 -22.41 -17.79
CA PHE A 56 5.89 -23.55 -17.02
C PHE A 56 7.04 -23.13 -16.10
N VAL A 57 8.07 -22.48 -16.65
CA VAL A 57 9.22 -21.99 -15.87
C VAL A 57 8.79 -20.95 -14.84
N SER A 58 7.80 -20.11 -15.16
CA SER A 58 7.21 -19.15 -14.21
C SER A 58 6.43 -19.80 -13.06
N VAL A 59 5.89 -21.01 -13.24
CA VAL A 59 5.32 -21.81 -12.14
C VAL A 59 6.44 -22.32 -11.22
N ILE A 60 7.50 -22.89 -11.77
CA ILE A 60 8.68 -23.35 -11.00
C ILE A 60 9.29 -22.18 -10.22
N ALA A 61 9.47 -21.02 -10.86
CA ALA A 61 9.96 -19.79 -10.23
C ALA A 61 9.15 -19.40 -8.98
N ARG A 62 7.82 -19.38 -9.10
CA ARG A 62 6.92 -19.04 -7.98
C ARG A 62 7.02 -20.06 -6.83
N HIS A 63 7.17 -21.35 -7.11
CA HIS A 63 7.39 -22.36 -6.08
C HIS A 63 8.74 -22.19 -5.36
N LYS A 64 9.84 -22.01 -6.09
CA LYS A 64 11.18 -21.84 -5.48
C LYS A 64 11.28 -20.56 -4.64
N ILE A 65 10.68 -19.45 -5.09
CA ILE A 65 10.57 -18.22 -4.30
C ILE A 65 9.76 -18.47 -3.01
N ALA A 66 8.64 -19.20 -3.08
CA ALA A 66 7.88 -19.57 -1.89
C ALA A 66 8.68 -20.46 -0.93
N ASP A 67 9.44 -21.43 -1.44
CA ASP A 67 10.32 -22.29 -0.62
C ASP A 67 11.50 -21.55 -0.01
N PHE A 68 12.05 -20.55 -0.70
CA PHE A 68 13.05 -19.65 -0.14
C PHE A 68 12.49 -18.95 1.11
N HIS A 69 11.33 -18.31 0.99
CA HIS A 69 10.68 -17.60 2.11
C HIS A 69 10.23 -18.52 3.24
N ARG A 70 9.77 -19.74 2.93
CA ARG A 70 9.51 -20.79 3.95
C ARG A 70 10.77 -21.11 4.75
N ARG A 71 11.88 -21.40 4.07
CA ARG A 71 13.18 -21.73 4.70
C ARG A 71 13.85 -20.55 5.40
N ALA A 72 13.64 -19.33 4.93
CA ALA A 72 14.15 -18.11 5.57
C ALA A 72 13.45 -17.81 6.90
N ARG A 73 12.14 -18.09 7.02
CA ARG A 73 11.41 -17.98 8.29
C ARG A 73 11.84 -18.99 9.36
N VAL A 74 12.20 -20.20 8.95
CA VAL A 74 12.66 -21.26 9.88
C VAL A 74 14.09 -20.97 10.39
N ARG A 75 14.95 -20.35 9.57
CA ARG A 75 16.36 -20.06 9.88
C ARG A 75 16.58 -18.69 10.57
N GLY A 76 15.62 -18.24 11.39
CA GLY A 76 15.61 -16.90 12.00
C GLY A 76 16.65 -16.67 13.11
N GLY A 77 17.95 -16.72 12.79
CA GLY A 77 19.03 -16.16 13.59
C GLY A 77 19.50 -14.81 13.04
N ALA A 78 20.15 -14.01 13.89
CA ALA A 78 20.66 -12.63 13.66
C ALA A 78 20.79 -12.18 12.19
N ILE A 79 20.02 -11.14 11.82
CA ILE A 79 19.94 -10.60 10.46
C ILE A 79 20.62 -9.22 10.42
N ASP A 80 21.44 -8.98 9.41
CA ASP A 80 22.01 -7.65 9.09
C ASP A 80 20.87 -6.63 8.85
N PRO A 81 20.92 -5.39 9.38
CA PRO A 81 19.92 -4.35 9.12
C PRO A 81 19.59 -4.09 7.64
N ALA A 82 20.57 -4.16 6.73
CA ALA A 82 20.36 -4.00 5.30
C ALA A 82 19.61 -5.20 4.70
N GLU A 83 19.97 -6.41 5.14
CA GLU A 83 19.31 -7.64 4.73
C GLU A 83 17.90 -7.73 5.33
N ALA A 84 17.68 -7.23 6.55
CA ALA A 84 16.37 -7.12 7.19
C ALA A 84 15.43 -6.17 6.41
N LEU A 85 15.95 -5.05 5.89
CA LEU A 85 15.18 -4.13 5.04
C LEU A 85 14.82 -4.77 3.68
N ALA A 86 15.78 -5.43 3.02
CA ALA A 86 15.52 -6.18 1.79
C ALA A 86 14.53 -7.33 2.02
N ARG A 87 14.66 -8.06 3.14
CA ARG A 87 13.77 -9.13 3.56
C ARG A 87 12.38 -8.62 3.94
N ALA A 88 12.24 -7.39 4.46
CA ALA A 88 10.94 -6.75 4.69
C ALA A 88 10.23 -6.40 3.37
N ALA A 89 10.96 -5.93 2.36
CA ALA A 89 10.43 -5.66 1.03
C ALA A 89 10.09 -6.94 0.23
N ALA A 90 10.89 -8.00 0.40
CA ALA A 90 10.72 -9.28 -0.28
C ALA A 90 9.75 -10.26 0.42
N SER A 91 9.51 -10.09 1.72
CA SER A 91 8.67 -10.99 2.50
C SER A 91 7.25 -11.06 1.94
N PRO A 92 6.60 -12.24 1.96
CA PRO A 92 5.17 -12.31 1.72
C PRO A 92 4.46 -11.39 2.71
N ALA A 93 3.61 -10.52 2.17
CA ALA A 93 2.77 -9.58 2.93
C ALA A 93 2.20 -10.27 4.19
N PRO A 94 2.23 -9.59 5.37
CA PRO A 94 1.64 -10.11 6.61
C PRO A 94 0.23 -10.67 6.40
N ILE A 95 -0.22 -11.57 7.27
CA ILE A 95 -1.51 -12.28 7.10
C ILE A 95 -2.66 -11.26 6.99
N GLU A 96 -2.54 -10.17 7.72
CA GLU A 96 -3.38 -8.97 7.75
C GLU A 96 -3.39 -8.27 6.38
N ALA A 97 -2.22 -8.08 5.77
CA ALA A 97 -2.07 -7.46 4.45
C ALA A 97 -2.57 -8.37 3.32
N ARG A 98 -2.44 -9.70 3.44
CA ARG A 98 -3.10 -10.66 2.53
C ARG A 98 -4.62 -10.62 2.68
N ALA A 99 -5.14 -10.58 3.91
CA ALA A 99 -6.57 -10.45 4.19
C ALA A 99 -7.14 -9.09 3.74
N LEU A 100 -6.32 -8.03 3.73
CA LEU A 100 -6.66 -6.73 3.16
C LEU A 100 -6.67 -6.78 1.63
N LEU A 101 -5.64 -7.37 1.01
CA LEU A 101 -5.58 -7.55 -0.45
C LEU A 101 -6.77 -8.37 -0.96
N ARG A 102 -7.13 -9.45 -0.25
CA ARG A 102 -8.30 -10.29 -0.58
C ARG A 102 -9.60 -9.47 -0.52
N ARG A 103 -9.83 -8.73 0.56
CA ARG A 103 -11.00 -7.83 0.68
C ARG A 103 -11.04 -6.72 -0.38
N VAL A 104 -9.90 -6.19 -0.81
CA VAL A 104 -9.83 -5.25 -1.96
C VAL A 104 -10.26 -5.96 -3.25
N ILE A 105 -9.69 -7.14 -3.52
CA ILE A 105 -10.02 -7.98 -4.67
C ILE A 105 -11.52 -8.30 -4.69
N ASP A 106 -12.09 -8.78 -3.59
CA ASP A 106 -13.51 -9.13 -3.48
C ASP A 106 -14.43 -7.90 -3.71
N SER A 107 -14.03 -6.71 -3.25
CA SER A 107 -14.80 -5.47 -3.45
C SER A 107 -14.83 -4.97 -4.89
N LEU A 108 -13.84 -5.34 -5.70
CA LEU A 108 -13.72 -4.99 -7.12
C LEU A 108 -14.28 -6.08 -8.02
N ALA A 109 -14.06 -7.33 -7.64
CA ALA A 109 -14.41 -8.54 -8.38
C ALA A 109 -15.86 -8.97 -8.10
N ARG A 110 -16.80 -8.02 -8.21
CA ARG A 110 -18.23 -8.20 -7.85
C ARG A 110 -18.99 -9.04 -8.88
N SER A 111 -18.53 -9.07 -10.13
CA SER A 111 -18.99 -9.99 -11.17
C SER A 111 -17.89 -10.93 -11.63
N ASP A 112 -18.25 -12.05 -12.25
CA ASP A 112 -17.26 -12.96 -12.85
C ASP A 112 -16.49 -12.30 -14.00
N ARG A 113 -17.10 -11.31 -14.65
CA ARG A 113 -16.42 -10.45 -15.64
C ARG A 113 -15.32 -9.60 -15.01
N ASP A 114 -15.49 -9.16 -13.77
CA ASP A 114 -14.46 -8.42 -13.03
C ASP A 114 -13.36 -9.36 -12.52
N ARG A 115 -13.72 -10.57 -12.04
CA ARG A 115 -12.76 -11.64 -11.68
C ARG A 115 -11.85 -11.99 -12.85
N GLN A 116 -12.43 -12.24 -14.02
CA GLN A 116 -11.71 -12.51 -15.26
C GLN A 116 -10.80 -11.33 -15.66
N THR A 117 -11.27 -10.09 -15.51
CA THR A 117 -10.44 -8.90 -15.81
C THR A 117 -9.27 -8.74 -14.84
N LEU A 118 -9.45 -9.13 -13.58
CA LEU A 118 -8.39 -9.14 -12.57
C LEU A 118 -7.34 -10.22 -12.86
N GLU A 119 -7.76 -11.42 -13.29
CA GLU A 119 -6.85 -12.47 -13.71
C GLU A 119 -5.94 -12.01 -14.86
N TRP A 120 -6.50 -11.35 -15.87
CA TRP A 120 -5.72 -10.77 -16.98
C TRP A 120 -4.72 -9.72 -16.52
N LEU A 121 -5.08 -8.87 -15.53
CA LEU A 121 -4.18 -7.89 -14.95
C LEU A 121 -3.01 -8.56 -14.18
N VAL A 122 -3.25 -9.71 -13.55
CA VAL A 122 -2.19 -10.50 -12.89
C VAL A 122 -1.29 -11.17 -13.93
N ARG A 123 -1.86 -11.76 -14.98
CA ARG A 123 -1.10 -12.36 -16.10
C ARG A 123 -0.22 -11.34 -16.83
N GLU A 124 -0.77 -10.15 -17.12
CA GLU A 124 -0.02 -9.02 -17.67
C GLU A 124 1.15 -8.60 -16.77
N HIS A 125 0.93 -8.51 -15.46
CA HIS A 125 1.98 -8.18 -14.50
C HIS A 125 3.06 -9.27 -14.39
N ASP A 126 2.71 -10.54 -14.61
CA ASP A 126 3.66 -11.65 -14.70
C ASP A 126 4.41 -11.70 -16.06
N GLY A 127 4.10 -10.77 -16.99
CA GLY A 127 4.85 -10.52 -18.23
C GLY A 127 4.14 -10.95 -19.52
N GLU A 128 2.89 -11.40 -19.43
CA GLU A 128 2.10 -11.83 -20.59
C GLU A 128 1.52 -10.64 -21.37
N GLN A 129 1.46 -10.72 -22.69
CA GLN A 129 0.91 -9.61 -23.49
C GLN A 129 -0.62 -9.66 -23.53
N LEU A 130 -1.27 -8.51 -23.34
CA LEU A 130 -2.74 -8.38 -23.41
C LEU A 130 -3.33 -8.75 -24.79
N SER A 131 -2.52 -8.82 -25.86
CA SER A 131 -2.89 -9.38 -27.16
C SER A 131 -3.03 -10.90 -27.11
N SER A 132 -2.01 -11.61 -26.61
CA SER A 132 -2.02 -13.06 -26.45
C SER A 132 -3.14 -13.52 -25.51
N ILE A 133 -3.38 -12.80 -24.41
CA ILE A 133 -4.53 -13.05 -23.53
C ILE A 133 -5.85 -12.86 -24.28
N ALA A 134 -5.94 -11.87 -25.18
CA ALA A 134 -7.16 -11.58 -25.95
C ALA A 134 -7.45 -12.66 -27.00
N GLU A 135 -6.41 -13.20 -27.64
CA GLU A 135 -6.47 -14.34 -28.56
C GLU A 135 -6.95 -15.60 -27.81
N GLU A 136 -6.37 -15.93 -26.65
CA GLU A 136 -6.76 -17.10 -25.83
C GLU A 136 -8.26 -17.06 -25.44
N VAL A 137 -8.77 -15.90 -25.02
CA VAL A 137 -10.16 -15.75 -24.56
C VAL A 137 -11.16 -15.41 -25.69
N GLY A 138 -10.71 -15.37 -26.95
CA GLY A 138 -11.57 -15.06 -28.10
C GLY A 138 -12.20 -13.67 -28.09
N LEU A 139 -11.49 -12.65 -27.55
CA LEU A 139 -11.99 -11.28 -27.46
C LEU A 139 -11.11 -10.28 -28.23
N PRO A 140 -11.66 -9.15 -28.71
CA PRO A 140 -10.83 -8.12 -29.32
C PRO A 140 -9.82 -7.53 -28.34
N ALA A 141 -8.54 -7.48 -28.74
CA ALA A 141 -7.46 -6.88 -27.95
C ALA A 141 -7.71 -5.43 -27.47
N PRO A 142 -8.44 -4.55 -28.19
CA PRO A 142 -8.87 -3.26 -27.64
C PRO A 142 -9.81 -3.40 -26.42
N SER A 143 -10.72 -4.37 -26.43
CA SER A 143 -11.68 -4.62 -25.35
C SER A 143 -11.01 -5.14 -24.08
N VAL A 144 -10.04 -6.05 -24.22
CA VAL A 144 -9.20 -6.52 -23.09
C VAL A 144 -8.41 -5.36 -22.49
N ARG A 145 -7.67 -4.60 -23.33
CA ARG A 145 -6.94 -3.40 -22.89
C ARG A 145 -7.84 -2.37 -22.20
N GLN A 146 -9.05 -2.13 -22.71
CA GLN A 146 -9.98 -1.19 -22.10
C GLN A 146 -10.51 -1.68 -20.75
N ARG A 147 -10.87 -2.97 -20.62
CA ARG A 147 -11.31 -3.58 -19.35
C ARG A 147 -10.20 -3.51 -18.28
N VAL A 148 -8.99 -3.94 -18.63
CA VAL A 148 -7.83 -3.89 -17.74
C VAL A 148 -7.48 -2.45 -17.34
N SER A 149 -7.54 -1.50 -18.27
CA SER A 149 -7.34 -0.06 -17.99
C SER A 149 -8.40 0.52 -17.05
N ARG A 150 -9.69 0.17 -17.24
CA ARG A 150 -10.78 0.56 -16.33
C ARG A 150 -10.58 -0.03 -14.93
N LEU A 151 -10.28 -1.32 -14.81
CA LEU A 151 -10.01 -1.96 -13.52
C LEU A 151 -8.78 -1.34 -12.83
N ARG A 152 -7.71 -1.05 -13.58
CA ARG A 152 -6.51 -0.38 -13.07
C ARG A 152 -6.80 1.06 -12.60
N ARG A 153 -7.71 1.78 -13.26
CA ARG A 153 -8.20 3.10 -12.77
C ARG A 153 -9.06 2.96 -11.53
N ALA A 154 -9.96 1.98 -11.45
CA ALA A 154 -10.79 1.72 -10.26
C ALA A 154 -9.93 1.34 -9.04
N LEU A 155 -8.95 0.44 -9.24
CA LEU A 155 -7.90 0.14 -8.28
C LEU A 155 -7.18 1.43 -7.85
N ARG A 156 -6.62 2.20 -8.79
CA ARG A 156 -5.93 3.46 -8.45
C ARG A 156 -6.83 4.46 -7.75
N ALA A 157 -8.13 4.53 -8.03
CA ALA A 157 -9.05 5.42 -7.33
C ALA A 157 -9.31 4.97 -5.89
N GLN A 158 -9.58 3.68 -5.66
CA GLN A 158 -9.71 3.11 -4.31
C GLN A 158 -8.41 3.25 -3.51
N TRP A 159 -7.27 2.90 -4.12
CA TRP A 159 -5.96 3.07 -3.52
C TRP A 159 -5.58 4.53 -3.38
N ALA A 160 -6.06 5.45 -4.23
CA ALA A 160 -5.84 6.89 -4.04
C ALA A 160 -6.64 7.42 -2.86
N HIS A 161 -7.84 6.92 -2.56
CA HIS A 161 -8.55 7.29 -1.32
C HIS A 161 -7.90 6.63 -0.10
N ALA A 162 -7.58 5.33 -0.17
CA ALA A 162 -6.92 4.64 0.92
C ALA A 162 -5.52 5.22 1.21
N LEU A 163 -4.74 5.57 0.19
CA LEU A 163 -3.46 6.31 0.29
C LEU A 163 -3.69 7.79 0.59
N ALA A 164 -4.79 8.43 0.19
CA ALA A 164 -5.09 9.79 0.61
C ALA A 164 -5.29 9.83 2.12
N ILE A 165 -5.99 8.87 2.69
CA ILE A 165 -6.14 8.74 4.13
C ILE A 165 -4.84 8.17 4.73
N LEU A 166 -4.07 7.29 4.09
CA LEU A 166 -2.75 6.86 4.59
C LEU A 166 -1.61 7.88 4.43
N PHE A 167 -1.78 8.95 3.64
CA PHE A 167 -0.83 10.07 3.49
C PHE A 167 -1.33 11.32 4.19
N ALA A 168 -2.62 11.67 4.18
CA ALA A 168 -3.21 12.58 5.16
C ALA A 168 -3.09 12.01 6.58
N VAL A 169 -2.85 10.69 6.72
CA VAL A 169 -2.43 9.99 7.94
C VAL A 169 -0.93 9.55 7.94
N GLY A 170 -0.17 9.77 6.86
CA GLY A 170 1.31 9.75 6.89
C GLY A 170 1.87 11.09 7.41
N ALA A 171 1.20 12.15 6.95
CA ALA A 171 1.36 13.58 7.18
C ALA A 171 1.44 14.09 8.65
N CYS A 172 1.64 13.28 9.73
CA CYS A 172 1.67 13.84 11.11
C CYS A 172 2.60 13.33 12.31
N ALA A 173 3.71 12.56 12.18
CA ALA A 173 4.44 12.00 13.36
C ALA A 173 6.01 12.02 13.53
N ALA A 174 6.83 12.84 12.83
CA ALA A 174 8.31 12.79 12.89
C ALA A 174 9.09 14.08 12.52
N ILE A 175 8.46 15.25 12.63
CA ILE A 175 9.20 16.42 13.14
C ILE A 175 9.64 16.19 14.60
N GLY A 176 9.00 15.23 15.29
CA GLY A 176 9.27 14.85 16.68
C GLY A 176 10.67 14.33 16.98
N ASP A 177 11.49 13.93 15.99
CA ASP A 177 12.88 13.50 16.26
C ASP A 177 13.89 14.65 16.19
N ARG A 178 13.69 15.65 15.31
CA ARG A 178 14.53 16.86 15.34
C ARG A 178 14.19 17.78 16.52
N ALA A 179 12.91 17.89 16.90
CA ALA A 179 12.50 18.72 18.02
C ALA A 179 12.94 18.17 19.39
N ARG A 180 13.05 16.84 19.55
CA ARG A 180 13.52 16.22 20.81
C ARG A 180 15.00 16.41 21.10
N HIS A 181 15.81 16.88 20.13
CA HIS A 181 17.17 17.36 20.39
C HIS A 181 17.24 18.88 20.65
N ALA A 182 16.17 19.64 20.36
CA ALA A 182 16.14 21.10 20.49
C ALA A 182 15.34 21.61 21.71
N SER A 183 14.40 20.81 22.24
CA SER A 183 13.49 21.22 23.33
C SER A 183 13.70 20.41 24.61
N ARG A 184 14.94 20.07 24.96
CA ARG A 184 15.30 19.60 26.32
C ARG A 184 15.59 20.75 27.29
N ASP A 185 15.66 21.99 26.80
CA ASP A 185 16.05 23.20 27.55
C ASP A 185 14.91 24.24 27.74
N ALA A 186 13.65 23.89 27.45
CA ALA A 186 12.52 24.84 27.56
C ALA A 186 11.30 24.20 28.24
N ASP A 187 10.95 24.75 29.41
CA ASP A 187 10.11 24.12 30.43
C ASP A 187 8.59 24.09 30.16
N ALA A 188 7.92 23.32 31.01
CA ALA A 188 6.48 23.11 31.03
C ALA A 188 5.67 24.38 31.37
N ILE A 189 4.71 24.72 30.51
CA ILE A 189 3.53 25.55 30.87
C ILE A 189 2.29 24.88 30.27
N THR A 190 1.26 24.67 31.11
CA THR A 190 -0.05 24.17 30.66
C THR A 190 -0.96 25.36 30.37
N ALA A 191 -1.38 25.53 29.12
CA ALA A 191 -2.19 26.67 28.70
C ALA A 191 -3.69 26.49 29.00
N ASP A 192 -4.34 27.58 29.41
CA ASP A 192 -5.78 27.65 29.68
C ASP A 192 -6.61 27.61 28.38
N PRO A 193 -7.57 26.67 28.23
CA PRO A 193 -8.41 26.55 27.03
C PRO A 193 -9.39 27.71 26.79
N ALA A 194 -9.58 28.63 27.74
CA ALA A 194 -10.43 29.80 27.55
C ALA A 194 -9.78 30.90 26.68
N VAL A 195 -8.44 30.96 26.64
CA VAL A 195 -7.68 32.04 26.00
C VAL A 195 -7.01 31.59 24.69
N ASP A 196 -6.69 30.31 24.53
CA ASP A 196 -6.14 29.74 23.28
C ASP A 196 -7.26 29.18 22.37
N PRO A 197 -7.52 29.79 21.19
CA PRO A 197 -8.43 29.22 20.19
C PRO A 197 -8.05 27.79 19.78
N GLY A 198 -6.76 27.46 19.78
CA GLY A 198 -6.27 26.11 19.52
C GLY A 198 -6.77 25.13 20.57
N ALA A 199 -6.53 25.38 21.85
CA ALA A 199 -7.02 24.56 22.96
C ALA A 199 -8.56 24.38 22.95
N ARG A 200 -9.33 25.39 22.55
CA ARG A 200 -10.80 25.26 22.34
C ARG A 200 -11.15 24.26 21.22
N VAL A 201 -10.43 24.28 20.09
CA VAL A 201 -10.57 23.27 19.03
C VAL A 201 -10.24 21.89 19.54
N LEU A 202 -9.13 21.75 20.28
CA LEU A 202 -8.70 20.45 20.80
C LEU A 202 -9.74 19.86 21.75
N ALA A 203 -10.33 20.67 22.63
CA ALA A 203 -11.39 20.25 23.53
C ALA A 203 -12.66 19.82 22.77
N LEU A 204 -13.12 20.60 21.78
CA LEU A 204 -14.28 20.25 20.96
C LEU A 204 -14.05 19.00 20.10
N ALA A 205 -12.86 18.86 19.53
CA ALA A 205 -12.47 17.73 18.71
C ALA A 205 -12.12 16.47 19.52
N GLN A 206 -11.90 16.56 20.84
CA GLN A 206 -11.50 15.44 21.67
C GLN A 206 -12.56 14.32 21.68
N GLY A 207 -12.15 13.09 21.39
CA GLY A 207 -13.05 11.95 21.29
C GLY A 207 -12.65 10.93 20.23
N LEU A 208 -13.52 9.94 20.03
CA LEU A 208 -13.47 9.01 18.90
C LEU A 208 -14.49 9.48 17.85
N TRP A 209 -14.06 9.51 16.59
CA TRP A 209 -14.86 9.90 15.45
C TRP A 209 -14.78 8.81 14.39
N ARG A 210 -15.81 8.69 13.56
CA ARG A 210 -15.83 7.78 12.41
C ARG A 210 -16.19 8.55 11.15
N VAL A 211 -15.49 8.27 10.05
CA VAL A 211 -15.75 8.91 8.76
C VAL A 211 -17.10 8.45 8.20
N ASP A 212 -17.89 9.39 7.70
CA ASP A 212 -19.17 9.17 7.04
C ASP A 212 -18.98 8.86 5.55
N GLY A 213 -19.81 7.97 5.00
CA GLY A 213 -19.84 7.66 3.56
C GLY A 213 -18.78 6.68 3.01
N ASP A 214 -17.84 6.16 3.81
CA ASP A 214 -16.87 5.15 3.35
C ASP A 214 -17.23 3.74 3.86
N ALA A 215 -17.06 2.72 3.01
CA ALA A 215 -17.40 1.32 3.29
C ALA A 215 -16.41 0.62 4.26
N ARG A 216 -15.52 1.40 4.88
CA ARG A 216 -14.53 0.96 5.87
C ARG A 216 -14.66 1.86 7.08
N ALA A 217 -14.75 1.28 8.28
CA ALA A 217 -14.65 2.04 9.52
C ALA A 217 -13.25 2.67 9.63
N VAL A 218 -13.16 3.94 9.25
CA VAL A 218 -12.00 4.81 9.53
C VAL A 218 -12.29 5.51 10.84
N ASP A 219 -11.57 5.12 11.88
CA ASP A 219 -11.74 5.63 13.24
C ASP A 219 -10.66 6.68 13.53
N VAL A 220 -11.06 7.93 13.72
CA VAL A 220 -10.20 9.08 14.03
C VAL A 220 -10.33 9.40 15.51
N ARG A 221 -9.26 9.23 16.29
CA ARG A 221 -9.23 9.50 17.74
C ARG A 221 -8.39 10.73 18.04
N VAL A 222 -8.98 11.75 18.65
CA VAL A 222 -8.29 12.98 19.05
C VAL A 222 -8.03 12.97 20.56
N ARG A 223 -6.79 13.28 20.97
CA ARG A 223 -6.28 13.27 22.34
C ARG A 223 -5.35 14.48 22.55
N GLY A 224 -5.91 15.60 22.97
CA GLY A 224 -5.20 16.88 22.96
C GLY A 224 -4.67 17.17 21.55
N ARG A 225 -3.42 17.63 21.42
CA ARG A 225 -2.80 17.88 20.11
C ARG A 225 -2.59 16.61 19.27
N ARG A 226 -2.71 15.40 19.85
CA ARG A 226 -2.52 14.14 19.12
C ARG A 226 -3.79 13.73 18.41
N VAL A 227 -3.69 13.35 17.14
CA VAL A 227 -4.77 12.61 16.45
C VAL A 227 -4.22 11.23 16.11
N ASP A 228 -4.98 10.16 16.26
CA ASP A 228 -4.62 8.81 15.85
C ASP A 228 -5.70 8.34 14.89
N VAL A 229 -5.38 8.05 13.63
CA VAL A 229 -6.37 7.49 12.69
C VAL A 229 -6.06 6.02 12.47
N SER A 230 -7.07 5.20 12.71
CA SER A 230 -7.06 3.76 12.49
C SER A 230 -7.84 3.44 11.22
N ILE A 231 -7.17 2.82 10.24
CA ILE A 231 -7.78 2.32 9.02
C ILE A 231 -7.53 0.82 8.98
N ALA A 232 -8.59 0.02 9.16
CA ALA A 232 -8.50 -1.45 9.12
C ALA A 232 -7.37 -2.05 10.01
N GLY A 233 -7.12 -1.44 11.17
CA GLY A 233 -6.09 -1.86 12.14
C GLY A 233 -4.73 -1.17 11.98
N VAL A 234 -4.47 -0.48 10.86
CA VAL A 234 -3.28 0.37 10.73
C VAL A 234 -3.56 1.70 11.44
N VAL A 235 -2.95 1.88 12.62
CA VAL A 235 -2.96 3.15 13.33
C VAL A 235 -1.80 4.02 12.84
N LYS A 236 -2.10 5.27 12.51
CA LYS A 236 -1.10 6.28 12.19
C LYS A 236 -1.36 7.54 13.01
N THR A 237 -0.29 8.03 13.64
CA THR A 237 -0.35 9.07 14.69
C THR A 237 -0.09 10.45 14.12
N ARG A 238 -0.63 11.46 14.80
CA ARG A 238 -0.68 12.84 14.33
C ARG A 238 -0.38 13.85 15.42
N THR A 239 0.08 15.04 15.03
CA THR A 239 0.17 16.23 15.88
C THR A 239 -0.39 17.48 15.18
N ILE A 240 -1.25 18.20 15.89
CA ILE A 240 -1.74 19.54 15.53
C ILE A 240 -0.64 20.55 15.91
N ALA A 241 0.00 21.12 14.89
CA ALA A 241 1.11 22.05 15.04
C ALA A 241 0.61 23.44 15.40
N HIS A 242 -0.33 23.97 14.61
CA HIS A 242 -1.01 25.24 14.85
C HIS A 242 -2.52 25.06 14.64
N ALA A 243 -3.31 25.86 15.34
CA ALA A 243 -4.76 25.93 15.16
C ALA A 243 -5.22 27.36 15.48
N SER A 244 -6.03 27.93 14.59
CA SER A 244 -6.55 29.29 14.72
C SER A 244 -8.03 29.32 14.33
N ALA A 245 -8.80 30.18 14.99
CA ALA A 245 -10.21 30.40 14.66
C ALA A 245 -10.34 31.32 13.43
N LEU A 246 -11.30 30.98 12.56
CA LEU A 246 -11.69 31.79 11.42
C LEU A 246 -13.01 32.51 11.71
N ALA A 247 -13.27 33.60 10.97
CA ALA A 247 -14.40 34.50 11.24
C ALA A 247 -15.79 33.85 11.05
N ASP A 248 -15.87 32.74 10.32
CA ASP A 248 -17.08 31.95 10.07
C ASP A 248 -17.36 30.89 11.16
N GLY A 249 -16.54 30.84 12.22
CA GLY A 249 -16.61 29.82 13.27
C GLY A 249 -15.99 28.47 12.88
N SER A 250 -15.36 28.37 11.71
CA SER A 250 -14.46 27.27 11.38
C SER A 250 -13.06 27.52 11.96
N TYR A 251 -12.17 26.54 11.80
CA TYR A 251 -10.82 26.59 12.32
C TYR A 251 -9.80 26.18 11.26
N ALA A 252 -8.78 27.01 11.05
CA ALA A 252 -7.59 26.62 10.30
C ALA A 252 -6.69 25.78 11.20
N VAL A 253 -6.28 24.61 10.73
CA VAL A 253 -5.48 23.64 11.49
C VAL A 253 -4.32 23.13 10.64
N ASP A 254 -3.11 23.28 11.17
CA ASP A 254 -1.87 22.77 10.59
C ASP A 254 -1.51 21.41 11.21
N LEU A 255 -1.37 20.40 10.36
CA LEU A 255 -1.16 18.98 10.69
C LEU A 255 0.24 18.55 10.18
N ARG A 256 1.12 17.90 11.00
CA ARG A 256 2.61 17.96 10.80
C ARG A 256 3.45 16.65 10.86
N ASP A 257 4.19 16.27 9.80
CA ASP A 257 4.48 14.87 9.42
C ASP A 257 5.54 13.98 10.04
N GLU A 258 5.34 12.67 9.79
CA GLU A 258 6.23 11.50 9.99
C GLU A 258 7.51 11.57 9.13
N GLY A 259 7.81 12.77 8.61
CA GLY A 259 9.11 13.24 8.12
C GLY A 259 9.37 14.77 8.10
N GLY A 260 8.39 15.68 8.26
CA GLY A 260 8.55 17.11 7.95
C GLY A 260 7.34 17.90 7.40
N ALA A 261 6.41 17.29 6.69
CA ALA A 261 5.40 18.01 5.91
C ALA A 261 4.30 18.63 6.79
N VAL A 262 3.91 19.87 6.51
CA VAL A 262 2.73 20.50 7.11
C VAL A 262 1.60 20.49 6.09
N GLN A 263 0.42 19.99 6.49
CA GLN A 263 -0.80 20.03 5.70
C GLN A 263 -1.81 20.95 6.38
N ARG A 264 -2.37 21.89 5.62
CA ARG A 264 -3.46 22.77 6.07
C ARG A 264 -4.82 22.13 5.87
N ALA A 265 -5.66 22.21 6.89
CA ALA A 265 -7.05 21.82 6.82
C ALA A 265 -7.95 22.88 7.49
N THR A 266 -9.16 23.05 6.97
CA THR A 266 -10.25 23.74 7.66
C THR A 266 -11.09 22.71 8.39
N VAL A 267 -11.34 22.92 9.68
CA VAL A 267 -12.17 22.05 10.53
C VAL A 267 -13.40 22.82 10.99
N VAL A 268 -14.58 22.22 10.79
CA VAL A 268 -15.86 22.71 11.32
C VAL A 268 -16.40 21.65 12.27
N VAL A 269 -16.60 22.00 13.55
CA VAL A 269 -17.17 21.08 14.56
C VAL A 269 -18.56 21.57 14.95
N ALA A 270 -19.56 20.73 14.75
CA ALA A 270 -20.97 20.98 15.05
C ALA A 270 -21.54 19.82 15.89
N GLY A 271 -21.30 19.89 17.21
CA GLY A 271 -21.71 18.87 18.17
C GLY A 271 -21.07 17.50 17.90
N ASP A 272 -21.90 16.51 17.57
CA ASP A 272 -21.49 15.15 17.21
C ASP A 272 -21.03 15.01 15.74
N ARG A 273 -20.92 16.10 14.98
CA ARG A 273 -20.41 16.09 13.59
C ARG A 273 -19.18 16.98 13.43
N MET A 274 -18.23 16.52 12.63
CA MET A 274 -17.02 17.27 12.26
C MET A 274 -16.81 17.18 10.75
N THR A 275 -16.53 18.31 10.09
CA THR A 275 -16.14 18.35 8.69
C THR A 275 -14.69 18.83 8.60
N VAL A 276 -13.86 18.12 7.84
CA VAL A 276 -12.45 18.44 7.64
C VAL A 276 -12.20 18.59 6.15
N THR A 277 -11.78 19.78 5.72
CA THR A 277 -11.46 20.10 4.32
C THR A 277 -9.97 20.36 4.19
N THR A 278 -9.24 19.49 3.48
CA THR A 278 -7.81 19.68 3.21
C THR A 278 -7.61 20.62 2.02
N GLN A 279 -6.85 21.69 2.23
CA GLN A 279 -6.65 22.74 1.21
C GLN A 279 -5.45 22.47 0.30
N ASP A 280 -4.35 21.97 0.88
CA ASP A 280 -3.05 21.87 0.21
C ASP A 280 -2.64 20.42 -0.13
N GLY A 281 -1.98 20.24 -1.28
CA GLY A 281 -1.28 19.01 -1.70
C GLY A 281 -2.01 18.16 -2.75
N ARG A 282 -1.46 16.96 -3.05
CA ARG A 282 -2.04 15.98 -4.00
C ARG A 282 -3.40 15.40 -3.58
N LEU A 283 -3.91 15.80 -2.41
CA LEU A 283 -4.94 15.11 -1.62
C LEU A 283 -5.93 16.12 -1.02
N SER A 284 -6.34 17.11 -1.80
CA SER A 284 -7.43 18.03 -1.42
C SER A 284 -8.78 17.30 -1.43
N GLY A 285 -9.63 17.58 -0.45
CA GLY A 285 -10.93 16.93 -0.32
C GLY A 285 -11.63 17.25 1.01
N THR A 286 -12.88 16.84 1.12
CA THR A 286 -13.72 17.07 2.31
C THR A 286 -14.15 15.74 2.92
N ALA A 287 -13.72 15.48 4.15
CA ALA A 287 -14.18 14.35 4.95
C ALA A 287 -15.24 14.82 5.95
N ARG A 288 -16.34 14.09 6.06
CA ARG A 288 -17.34 14.24 7.13
C ARG A 288 -17.12 13.14 8.16
N LEU A 289 -17.25 13.47 9.44
CA LEU A 289 -17.08 12.54 10.54
C LEU A 289 -18.20 12.72 11.56
N TYR A 290 -18.56 11.64 12.24
CA TYR A 290 -19.47 11.64 13.37
C TYR A 290 -18.81 11.10 14.63
N ARG A 291 -19.14 11.65 15.79
CA ARG A 291 -18.62 11.21 17.08
C ARG A 291 -19.18 9.82 17.40
N VAL A 292 -18.30 8.91 17.79
CA VAL A 292 -18.66 7.62 18.37
C VAL A 292 -18.88 7.83 19.87
N ARG A 293 -20.07 7.50 20.36
CA ARG A 293 -20.43 7.53 21.78
C ARG A 293 -19.93 6.28 22.50
#